data_AF-A0A2I0PX56-F1
#
_entry.id   AF-A0A2I0PX56-F1
#
_cell.length_a   1.000
_cell.length_b   1.000
_cell.length_c   1.000
_cell.angle_alpha   90.00
_cell.angle_beta   90.00
_cell.angle_gamma   90.00
#
_symmetry.space_group_name_H-M   'P 1'
#
loop_
_entity.id
_entity.type
_entity.pdbx_description
1 polymer ?
#
loop_
_entity_poly.entity_id
_entity_poly.type
_entity_poly.pdbx_seq_one_letter_code
_entity_poly.pdbx_strand_id
1 'polypeptide(L)' 'MSKRAVDMTFQALYTLTDLRVILRETAPQHELDEKQRAQAERLLENLERQVGSLKLEMLK' A
#
# COMPACT_ATOMS: atom_id res chain seq x y z
N MET A 1 -17.63 10.77 9.11
CA MET A 1 -16.26 10.30 8.81
C MET A 1 -15.28 10.93 9.79
N SER A 2 -14.54 10.12 10.55
CA SER A 2 -13.58 10.64 11.53
C SER A 2 -12.33 11.19 10.84
N LYS A 3 -11.66 12.18 11.45
CA LYS A 3 -10.35 12.66 10.99
C LYS A 3 -9.36 11.50 10.85
N ARG A 4 -9.44 10.52 11.76
CA ARG A 4 -8.64 9.30 11.75
C ARG A 4 -8.86 8.48 10.48
N ALA A 5 -10.10 8.28 10.04
CA ALA A 5 -10.39 7.56 8.79
C ALA A 5 -9.78 8.28 7.57
N VAL A 6 -9.83 9.62 7.56
CA VAL A 6 -9.19 10.43 6.50
C VAL A 6 -7.68 10.20 6.50
N ASP A 7 -7.01 10.36 7.65
CA ASP A 7 -5.56 10.18 7.76
C ASP A 7 -5.12 8.76 7.34
N MET A 8 -5.88 7.74 7.74
CA MET A 8 -5.63 6.34 7.36
C MET A 8 -5.79 6.09 5.86
N THR A 9 -6.73 6.78 5.22
CA THR A 9 -6.90 6.72 3.75
C THR A 9 -5.67 7.27 3.04
N PHE A 10 -5.15 8.43 3.49
CA PHE A 10 -3.93 9.00 2.92
C PHE A 10 -2.71 8.11 3.14
N GLN A 11 -2.59 7.47 4.30
CA GLN A 11 -1.50 6.51 4.56
C GLN A 11 -1.52 5.32 3.58
N ALA A 12 -2.71 4.76 3.30
CA ALA A 12 -2.85 3.69 2.31
C ALA A 12 -2.50 4.17 0.89
N LEU A 13 -2.89 5.39 0.52
CA LEU A 13 -2.52 5.99 -0.77
C LEU A 13 -1.01 6.19 -0.92
N TYR A 14 -0.29 6.56 0.14
CA TYR A 14 1.17 6.65 0.10
C TYR A 14 1.81 5.27 -0.12
N THR A 15 1.35 4.23 0.57
CA THR A 15 1.85 2.86 0.34
C THR A 15 1.57 2.37 -1.09
N LEU A 16 0.41 2.69 -1.66
CA LEU A 16 0.12 2.42 -3.07
C LEU A 16 1.01 3.23 -4.03
N THR A 17 1.39 4.45 -3.65
CA THR A 17 2.33 5.28 -4.43
C THR A 17 3.71 4.65 -4.45
N ASP A 18 4.19 4.12 -3.32
CA ASP A 18 5.46 3.41 -3.24
C ASP A 18 5.42 2.12 -4.08
N LEU A 19 4.32 1.37 -4.04
CA LEU A 19 4.14 0.18 -4.88
C LEU A 19 4.16 0.55 -6.38
N ARG A 20 3.54 1.68 -6.75
CA ARG A 20 3.55 2.20 -8.13
C ARG A 20 4.97 2.49 -8.63
N VAL A 21 5.88 2.92 -7.75
CA VAL A 21 7.29 3.15 -8.13
C VAL A 21 7.92 1.84 -8.60
N ILE A 22 7.77 0.76 -7.84
CA ILE A 22 8.28 -0.57 -8.23
C ILE A 22 7.69 -0.98 -9.59
N LEU A 23 6.38 -0.84 -9.77
CA LEU A 23 5.71 -1.19 -11.03
C LEU A 23 6.18 -0.35 -12.22
N ARG A 24 6.55 0.92 -11.98
CA ARG A 24 7.11 1.80 -13.02
C ARG A 24 8.53 1.39 -13.38
N GLU A 25 9.35 1.03 -12.40
CA GLU A 25 10.74 0.61 -12.61
C GLU A 25 10.85 -0.70 -13.36
N THR A 26 9.89 -1.61 -13.17
CA THR A 26 9.87 -2.92 -13.82
C THR A 26 9.12 -2.93 -15.15
N ALA A 27 8.59 -1.79 -15.61
CA ALA A 27 7.89 -1.72 -16.88
C ALA A 27 8.85 -1.95 -18.08
N PRO A 28 8.37 -2.57 -19.18
CA PRO A 28 7.00 -3.07 -19.38
C PRO A 28 6.76 -4.52 -18.93
N GLN A 29 7.80 -5.30 -18.60
CA GLN A 29 7.65 -6.73 -18.29
C GLN A 29 7.08 -7.00 -16.90
N HIS A 30 7.25 -6.05 -15.98
CA HIS A 30 6.85 -6.13 -14.58
C HIS A 30 7.45 -7.31 -13.79
N GLU A 31 8.58 -7.82 -14.26
CA GLU A 31 9.35 -8.84 -13.55
C GLU A 31 10.10 -8.19 -12.37
N LEU A 32 9.89 -8.73 -11.17
CA LEU A 32 10.55 -8.27 -9.96
C LEU A 32 11.79 -9.12 -9.69
N ASP A 33 12.92 -8.46 -9.44
CA ASP A 33 14.06 -9.13 -8.82
C ASP A 33 13.78 -9.49 -7.35
N GLU A 34 14.70 -10.21 -6.70
CA GLU A 34 14.52 -10.64 -5.30
C GLU A 34 14.32 -9.47 -4.32
N LYS A 35 14.99 -8.34 -4.56
CA LYS A 35 14.92 -7.16 -3.69
C LYS A 35 13.59 -6.43 -3.90
N GLN A 36 13.17 -6.23 -5.15
CA GLN A 36 11.90 -5.63 -5.53
C GLN A 36 10.73 -6.48 -5.04
N ARG A 37 10.84 -7.81 -5.12
CA ARG A 37 9.84 -8.75 -4.58
C ARG A 37 9.70 -8.58 -3.06
N ALA A 38 10.81 -8.65 -2.32
CA ALA A 38 10.79 -8.48 -0.87
C ALA A 38 10.25 -7.09 -0.46
N GLN A 39 10.54 -6.05 -1.24
CA GLN A 39 9.99 -4.71 -1.01
C GLN A 39 8.49 -4.67 -1.29
N ALA A 40 8.03 -5.25 -2.40
CA ALA A 40 6.61 -5.32 -2.74
C ALA A 40 5.81 -6.10 -1.70
N GLU A 41 6.32 -7.25 -1.23
CA GLU A 41 5.71 -8.05 -0.17
C GLU A 41 5.49 -7.22 1.11
N ARG A 42 6.53 -6.51 1.57
CA ARG A 42 6.42 -5.65 2.77
C ARG A 42 5.40 -4.51 2.59
N LEU A 43 5.36 -3.89 1.41
CA LEU A 43 4.39 -2.83 1.12
C LEU A 43 2.96 -3.37 1.08
N LEU A 44 2.75 -4.56 0.50
CA LEU A 44 1.45 -5.21 0.44
C LEU A 44 0.94 -5.63 1.83
N GLU A 45 1.79 -6.25 2.66
CA GLU A 45 1.45 -6.58 4.06
C GLU A 45 1.09 -5.32 4.87
N ASN A 46 1.81 -4.22 4.64
CA ASN A 46 1.50 -2.96 5.29
C ASN A 46 0.14 -2.39 4.82
N LEU A 47 -0.12 -2.43 3.51
CA LEU A 47 -1.38 -1.98 2.92
C LEU A 47 -2.56 -2.79 3.46
N GLU A 48 -2.43 -4.10 3.58
CA GLU A 48 -3.48 -4.96 4.13
C GLU A 48 -3.85 -4.57 5.56
N ARG A 49 -2.86 -4.33 6.42
CA ARG A 49 -3.08 -3.85 7.80
C ARG A 49 -3.74 -2.47 7.84
N GLN A 50 -3.31 -1.55 6.96
CA GLN A 50 -3.89 -0.21 6.85
C GLN A 50 -5.37 -0.28 6.42
N VAL A 51 -5.68 -1.08 5.40
CA VAL A 51 -7.06 -1.28 4.91
C VAL A 51 -7.93 -1.95 5.97
N GLY A 52 -7.43 -2.98 6.66
CA GLY A 52 -8.14 -3.62 7.76
C GLY A 52 -8.50 -2.64 8.87
N SER A 53 -7.53 -1.80 9.26
CA SER A 53 -7.75 -0.76 10.26
C SER A 53 -8.75 0.31 9.77
N LEU A 54 -8.66 0.71 8.49
CA LEU A 54 -9.55 1.70 7.90
C LEU A 54 -11.00 1.19 7.88
N LYS A 55 -11.20 -0.07 7.49
CA LYS A 55 -12.53 -0.71 7.51
C LYS A 55 -13.14 -0.69 8.91
N LEU A 56 -12.37 -1.04 9.93
CA LEU A 56 -12.82 -0.96 11.32
C LEU A 56 -13.17 0.47 11.73
N GLU A 57 -12.39 1.48 11.32
CA GLU A 57 -12.67 2.87 11.67
C GLU A 57 -13.89 3.45 10.93
N MET A 58 -14.09 3.08 9.67
CA MET A 58 -15.21 3.58 8.84
C MET A 58 -16.56 2.94 9.17
N LEU A 59 -16.56 1.71 9.69
CA LEU A 59 -17.76 0.92 9.99
C LEU A 59 -18.07 0.81 11.49
N LYS A 60 -17.38 1.60 12.32
CA LYS A 60 -17.81 1.89 13.69
C LYS A 60 -19.09 2.72 13.68
#